data_AF-A0A7Y1ZHZ5-F1
#
_entry.id   AF-A0A7Y1ZHZ5-F1
#
_cell.length_a   1.000
_cell.length_b   1.000
_cell.length_c   1.000
_cell.angle_alpha   90.00
_cell.angle_beta   90.00
_cell.angle_gamma   90.00
#
_symmetry.space_group_name_H-M   'P 1'
#
loop_
_entity.id
_entity.type
_entity.pdbx_description
1 polymer ?
#
loop_
_entity_poly.entity_id
_entity_poly.type
_entity_poly.pdbx_seq_one_letter_code
_entity_poly.pdbx_strand_id
1 'polypeptide(L)'
;DPVRLTALWRELAQRAGDYFSSAGFDTGEVTANYQLNMRYPGQNWVLTFTVEVSRGLDDLSFIDSAIGQRAIEAFNARHMAEYGHIREDEMPEITGVRLATTIETESPVIGRGFTATARLAQACDTRRANLGEGFSQTNVFRGADLQPGHEVCGPAIIEESFTTIVVSPGWRAVVDDSGDYELRQEQAL
;
A
#
# COMPACT_ATOMS: atom_id res chain seq x y z
N ASP A 1 -26.86 -19.92 3.09
CA ASP A 1 -27.20 -20.44 4.42
C ASP A 1 -26.63 -19.50 5.49
N PRO A 2 -27.48 -18.64 6.09
CA PRO A 2 -27.08 -17.72 7.16
C PRO A 2 -26.41 -18.40 8.36
N VAL A 3 -26.85 -19.62 8.72
CA VAL A 3 -26.30 -20.36 9.86
C VAL A 3 -24.85 -20.75 9.58
N ARG A 4 -24.58 -21.26 8.38
CA ARG A 4 -23.23 -21.62 7.95
C ARG A 4 -22.30 -20.40 7.84
N LEU A 5 -22.78 -19.28 7.30
CA LEU A 5 -22.00 -18.04 7.24
C LEU A 5 -21.63 -17.55 8.65
N THR A 6 -22.60 -17.55 9.56
CA THR A 6 -22.40 -17.18 10.97
C THR A 6 -21.32 -18.05 11.62
N ALA A 7 -21.39 -19.36 11.43
CA ALA A 7 -20.41 -20.29 12.00
C ALA A 7 -18.98 -20.01 11.47
N LEU A 8 -18.83 -19.85 10.15
CA LEU A 8 -17.53 -19.61 9.52
C LEU A 8 -16.92 -18.27 9.94
N TRP A 9 -17.69 -17.18 9.95
CA TRP A 9 -17.18 -15.88 10.38
C TRP A 9 -16.92 -15.81 11.88
N ARG A 10 -17.70 -16.52 12.71
CA ARG A 10 -17.42 -16.64 14.14
C ARG A 10 -16.10 -17.36 14.42
N GLU A 11 -15.78 -18.40 13.66
CA GLU A 11 -14.48 -19.08 13.75
C GLU A 11 -13.33 -18.13 13.39
N LEU A 12 -13.48 -17.36 12.31
CA LEU A 12 -12.47 -16.37 11.92
C LEU A 12 -12.34 -15.24 12.95
N ALA A 13 -13.45 -14.78 13.51
CA ALA A 13 -13.49 -13.75 14.54
C ALA A 13 -12.78 -14.20 15.82
N GLN A 14 -12.99 -15.44 16.25
CA GLN A 14 -12.27 -16.02 17.39
C GLN A 14 -10.76 -16.03 17.14
N ARG A 15 -10.33 -16.50 15.97
CA ARG A 15 -8.90 -16.54 15.61
C ARG A 15 -8.27 -15.15 15.56
N ALA A 16 -8.99 -14.15 15.06
CA ALA A 16 -8.54 -12.77 15.06
C ALA A 16 -8.46 -12.20 16.49
N GLY A 17 -9.46 -12.50 17.32
CA GLY A 17 -9.49 -12.08 18.73
C GLY A 17 -8.33 -12.64 19.53
N ASP A 18 -8.03 -13.92 19.37
CA ASP A 18 -6.87 -14.58 20.00
C ASP A 18 -5.56 -13.92 19.55
N TYR A 19 -5.43 -13.62 18.26
CA TYR A 19 -4.26 -12.94 17.70
C TYR A 19 -4.04 -11.55 18.30
N PHE A 20 -5.05 -10.68 18.28
CA PHE A 20 -4.93 -9.31 18.81
C PHE A 20 -4.74 -9.28 20.32
N SER A 21 -5.46 -10.13 21.05
CA SER A 21 -5.29 -10.26 22.51
C SER A 21 -3.87 -10.71 22.87
N SER A 22 -3.30 -11.65 22.11
CA SER A 22 -1.91 -12.10 22.31
C SER A 22 -0.87 -11.00 22.05
N ALA A 23 -1.21 -10.02 21.21
CA ALA A 23 -0.40 -8.85 20.90
C ALA A 23 -0.68 -7.66 21.84
N GLY A 24 -1.56 -7.83 22.84
CA GLY A 24 -1.86 -6.81 23.85
C GLY A 24 -2.86 -5.72 23.39
N PHE A 25 -3.59 -5.97 22.30
CA PHE A 25 -4.61 -5.04 21.81
C PHE A 25 -6.01 -5.40 22.33
N ASP A 26 -6.84 -4.36 22.52
CA ASP A 26 -8.27 -4.55 22.83
C ASP A 26 -9.03 -4.98 21.57
N THR A 27 -9.70 -6.13 21.64
CA THR A 27 -10.52 -6.65 20.55
C THR A 27 -11.72 -5.76 20.22
N GLY A 28 -12.15 -4.89 21.15
CA GLY A 28 -13.18 -3.87 20.90
C GLY A 28 -12.72 -2.72 20.00
N GLU A 29 -11.40 -2.57 19.79
CA GLU A 29 -10.83 -1.57 18.87
C GLU A 29 -10.55 -2.12 17.48
N VAL A 30 -10.68 -3.45 17.29
CA VAL A 30 -10.53 -4.09 15.99
C VAL A 30 -11.63 -3.60 15.05
N THR A 31 -11.24 -3.09 13.89
CA THR A 31 -12.13 -2.93 12.75
C THR A 31 -12.16 -4.25 11.98
N ALA A 32 -13.34 -4.85 11.91
CA ALA A 32 -13.58 -6.13 11.25
C ALA A 32 -14.31 -5.91 9.92
N ASN A 33 -13.69 -6.34 8.83
CA ASN A 33 -14.24 -6.28 7.48
C ASN A 33 -14.60 -7.71 7.02
N TYR A 34 -15.90 -8.00 7.02
CA TYR A 34 -16.46 -9.29 6.64
C TYR A 34 -16.63 -9.36 5.13
N GLN A 35 -16.03 -10.36 4.51
CA GLN A 35 -15.94 -10.47 3.06
C GLN A 35 -16.43 -11.81 2.55
N LEU A 36 -17.02 -11.79 1.36
CA LEU A 36 -17.36 -12.99 0.61
C LEU A 36 -16.48 -13.14 -0.61
N ASN A 37 -16.18 -14.40 -0.91
CA ASN A 37 -15.55 -14.83 -2.14
C ASN A 37 -16.63 -15.47 -3.01
N MET A 38 -16.90 -14.88 -4.17
CA MET A 38 -17.92 -15.38 -5.10
C MET A 38 -17.42 -15.42 -6.54
N ARG A 39 -18.08 -16.24 -7.36
CA ARG A 39 -17.87 -16.34 -8.81
C ARG A 39 -19.14 -16.79 -9.50
N TYR A 40 -19.26 -16.58 -10.81
CA TYR A 40 -20.26 -17.31 -11.59
C TYR A 40 -19.84 -18.78 -11.79
N PRO A 41 -20.80 -19.71 -11.96
CA PRO A 41 -20.52 -21.10 -12.29
C PRO A 41 -19.59 -21.23 -13.51
N GLY A 42 -18.61 -22.12 -13.41
CA GLY A 42 -17.62 -22.36 -14.48
C GLY A 42 -16.53 -21.29 -14.61
N GLN A 43 -16.56 -20.20 -13.84
CA GLN A 43 -15.43 -19.26 -13.76
C GLN A 43 -14.28 -19.84 -12.92
N ASN A 44 -13.03 -19.56 -13.35
CA ASN A 44 -11.84 -19.91 -12.55
C ASN A 44 -11.46 -18.82 -11.55
N TRP A 45 -11.88 -17.57 -11.80
CA TRP A 45 -11.54 -16.41 -10.99
C TRP A 45 -12.64 -16.10 -9.98
N VAL A 46 -12.23 -15.64 -8.80
CA VAL A 46 -13.10 -15.33 -7.67
C VAL A 46 -12.96 -13.86 -7.35
N LEU A 47 -14.08 -13.18 -7.13
CA LEU A 47 -14.10 -11.81 -6.62
C LEU A 47 -14.31 -11.84 -5.11
N THR A 48 -13.47 -11.09 -4.40
CA THR A 48 -13.63 -10.79 -2.99
C THR A 48 -14.25 -9.40 -2.85
N PHE A 49 -15.27 -9.27 -2.02
CA PHE A 49 -15.88 -7.97 -1.71
C PHE A 49 -16.39 -7.92 -0.27
N THR A 50 -16.49 -6.70 0.26
CA THR A 50 -17.00 -6.41 1.60
C THR A 50 -18.51 -6.58 1.67
N VAL A 51 -18.97 -7.28 2.69
CA VAL A 51 -20.39 -7.40 3.05
C VAL A 51 -20.74 -6.44 4.19
N GLU A 52 -19.88 -6.36 5.20
CA GLU A 52 -20.10 -5.52 6.39
C GLU A 52 -18.75 -5.08 6.97
N VAL A 53 -18.74 -3.89 7.59
CA VAL A 53 -17.61 -3.42 8.41
C VAL A 53 -18.12 -3.07 9.80
N SER A 54 -17.61 -3.75 10.82
CA SER A 54 -17.96 -3.49 12.21
C SER A 54 -16.76 -3.07 13.04
N ARG A 55 -17.03 -2.38 14.14
CA ARG A 55 -16.08 -2.23 15.24
C ARG A 55 -16.30 -3.37 16.23
N GLY A 56 -15.23 -4.05 16.63
CA GLY A 56 -15.28 -5.29 17.37
C GLY A 56 -15.54 -6.52 16.48
N LEU A 57 -15.42 -7.70 17.10
CA LEU A 57 -15.47 -9.01 16.45
C LEU A 57 -16.76 -9.81 16.73
N ASP A 58 -17.63 -9.31 17.62
CA ASP A 58 -18.76 -10.08 18.14
C ASP A 58 -20.08 -9.85 17.39
N ASP A 59 -20.21 -8.73 16.68
CA ASP A 59 -21.45 -8.37 16.00
C ASP A 59 -21.56 -9.04 14.63
N LEU A 60 -22.40 -10.07 14.57
CA LEU A 60 -22.80 -10.76 13.34
C LEU A 60 -24.29 -10.53 13.01
N SER A 61 -24.92 -9.49 13.58
CA SER A 61 -26.34 -9.21 13.39
C SER A 61 -26.72 -8.85 11.95
N PHE A 62 -25.76 -8.42 11.14
CA PHE A 62 -25.91 -8.21 9.69
C PHE A 62 -26.20 -9.49 8.90
N ILE A 63 -26.00 -10.67 9.50
CA ILE A 63 -26.33 -11.97 8.88
C ILE A 63 -27.82 -12.28 9.11
N ASP A 64 -28.65 -11.68 8.27
CA ASP A 64 -30.10 -11.87 8.25
C ASP A 64 -30.56 -12.75 7.07
N SER A 65 -31.87 -12.90 6.89
CA SER A 65 -32.44 -13.64 5.75
C SER A 65 -32.17 -12.98 4.39
N ALA A 66 -31.83 -11.69 4.36
CA ALA A 66 -31.59 -10.92 3.14
C ALA A 66 -30.11 -10.88 2.73
N ILE A 67 -29.19 -11.45 3.53
CA ILE A 67 -27.74 -11.43 3.23
C ILE A 67 -27.40 -12.05 1.87
N GLY A 68 -28.14 -13.08 1.44
CA GLY A 68 -27.93 -13.68 0.12
C GLY A 68 -28.18 -12.69 -1.03
N GLN A 69 -29.27 -11.91 -0.93
CA GLN A 69 -29.60 -10.90 -1.93
C GLN A 69 -28.56 -9.77 -1.95
N ARG A 70 -28.17 -9.27 -0.78
CA ARG A 70 -27.11 -8.24 -0.67
C ARG A 70 -25.77 -8.73 -1.22
N ALA A 71 -25.43 -10.00 -0.99
CA ALA A 71 -24.20 -10.59 -1.52
C ALA A 71 -24.21 -10.67 -3.05
N ILE A 72 -25.34 -11.07 -3.67
CA ILE A 72 -25.49 -11.10 -5.13
C ILE A 72 -25.36 -9.70 -5.72
N GLU A 73 -26.04 -8.71 -5.13
CA GLU A 73 -25.97 -7.31 -5.58
C GLU A 73 -24.54 -6.75 -5.49
N ALA A 74 -23.86 -6.96 -4.37
CA ALA A 74 -22.48 -6.51 -4.19
C ALA A 74 -21.50 -7.24 -5.12
N PHE A 75 -21.68 -8.54 -5.34
CA PHE A 75 -20.90 -9.30 -6.32
C PHE A 75 -21.10 -8.75 -7.74
N ASN A 76 -22.35 -8.56 -8.17
CA ASN A 76 -22.67 -8.04 -9.50
C ASN A 76 -22.10 -6.62 -9.71
N ALA A 77 -22.20 -5.75 -8.70
CA ALA A 77 -21.58 -4.42 -8.72
C ALA A 77 -20.06 -4.51 -8.87
N ARG A 78 -19.40 -5.42 -8.13
CA ARG A 78 -17.95 -5.63 -8.25
C ARG A 78 -17.56 -6.23 -9.60
N HIS A 79 -18.32 -7.19 -10.10
CA HIS A 79 -18.07 -7.82 -11.40
C HIS A 79 -18.25 -6.83 -12.56
N MET A 80 -19.25 -5.95 -12.48
CA MET A 80 -19.43 -4.85 -13.43
C MET A 80 -18.24 -3.87 -13.39
N ALA A 81 -17.79 -3.48 -12.20
CA ALA A 81 -16.66 -2.56 -12.05
C ALA A 81 -15.34 -3.15 -12.59
N GLU A 82 -15.11 -4.46 -12.38
CA GLU A 82 -13.88 -5.14 -12.80
C GLU A 82 -13.90 -5.54 -14.29
N TYR A 83 -15.04 -6.06 -14.78
CA TYR A 83 -15.12 -6.72 -16.09
C TYR A 83 -16.11 -6.06 -17.08
N GLY A 84 -16.82 -5.01 -16.67
CA GLY A 84 -17.72 -4.25 -17.52
C GLY A 84 -19.02 -4.96 -17.92
N HIS A 85 -19.36 -6.08 -17.26
CA HIS A 85 -20.61 -6.81 -17.51
C HIS A 85 -21.05 -7.62 -16.27
N ILE A 86 -22.26 -8.17 -16.29
CA ILE A 86 -22.79 -9.17 -15.34
C ILE A 86 -23.45 -10.31 -16.13
N ARG A 87 -23.71 -11.45 -15.49
CA ARG A 87 -24.46 -12.56 -16.07
C ARG A 87 -25.81 -12.70 -15.36
N GLU A 88 -26.83 -12.04 -15.91
CA GLU A 88 -28.15 -11.90 -15.27
C GLU A 88 -28.86 -13.24 -15.01
N ASP A 89 -28.63 -14.23 -15.89
CA ASP A 89 -29.26 -15.56 -15.80
C ASP A 89 -28.44 -16.60 -15.01
N GLU A 90 -27.28 -16.21 -14.46
CA GLU A 90 -26.40 -17.13 -13.72
C GLU A 90 -26.38 -16.77 -12.23
N MET A 91 -26.73 -17.73 -11.37
CA MET A 91 -26.65 -17.57 -9.92
C MET A 91 -25.18 -17.66 -9.47
N PRO A 92 -24.59 -16.60 -8.89
CA PRO A 92 -23.23 -16.66 -8.37
C PRO A 92 -23.10 -17.65 -7.19
N GLU A 93 -21.95 -18.30 -7.10
CA GLU A 93 -21.63 -19.26 -6.05
C GLU A 93 -20.67 -18.64 -5.02
N ILE A 94 -20.92 -18.90 -3.74
CA ILE A 94 -19.97 -18.58 -2.67
C ILE A 94 -18.89 -19.66 -2.63
N THR A 95 -17.64 -19.26 -2.87
CA THR A 95 -16.48 -20.16 -2.80
C THR A 95 -15.77 -20.10 -1.44
N GLY A 96 -16.02 -19.05 -0.65
CA GLY A 96 -15.50 -18.94 0.71
C GLY A 96 -15.91 -17.66 1.42
N VAL A 97 -15.60 -17.60 2.71
CA VAL A 97 -15.67 -16.38 3.52
C VAL A 97 -14.27 -15.88 3.83
N ARG A 98 -14.14 -14.57 4.05
CA ARG A 98 -12.91 -13.94 4.50
C ARG A 98 -13.25 -12.92 5.59
N LEU A 99 -12.32 -12.74 6.52
CA LEU A 99 -12.36 -11.71 7.55
C LEU A 99 -11.03 -10.96 7.48
N ALA A 100 -11.07 -9.67 7.17
CA ALA A 100 -9.91 -8.79 7.23
C ALA A 100 -10.06 -7.90 8.47
N THR A 101 -9.06 -7.88 9.33
CA THR A 101 -9.12 -7.18 10.62
C THR A 101 -7.94 -6.24 10.78
N THR A 102 -8.20 -5.02 11.26
CA THR A 102 -7.19 -3.99 11.46
C THR A 102 -7.40 -3.30 12.80
N ILE A 103 -6.31 -2.81 13.40
CA ILE A 103 -6.32 -1.85 14.50
C ILE A 103 -5.49 -0.66 14.05
N GLU A 104 -5.99 0.54 14.29
CA GLU A 104 -5.20 1.75 14.07
C GLU A 104 -4.10 1.83 15.13
N THR A 105 -2.87 2.01 14.68
CA THR A 105 -1.70 2.25 15.54
C THR A 105 -1.10 3.58 15.15
N GLU A 106 -0.35 4.19 16.08
CA GLU A 106 0.36 5.44 15.78
C GLU A 106 1.25 5.24 14.55
N SER A 107 0.93 5.98 13.49
CA SER A 107 1.76 6.00 12.29
C SER A 107 2.96 6.92 12.53
N PRO A 108 4.16 6.57 12.03
CA PRO A 108 5.30 7.45 12.11
C PRO A 108 4.97 8.78 11.40
N VAL A 109 5.37 9.89 12.01
CA VAL A 109 5.29 11.19 11.36
C VAL A 109 6.40 11.23 10.31
N ILE A 110 6.00 11.17 9.04
CA ILE A 110 6.91 11.32 7.90
C ILE A 110 6.76 12.76 7.41
N GLY A 111 7.87 13.50 7.34
CA GLY A 111 7.91 14.79 6.63
C GLY A 111 7.42 14.60 5.19
N ARG A 112 6.88 15.62 4.53
CA ARG A 112 6.55 15.54 3.10
C ARG A 112 6.68 16.91 2.47
N GLY A 113 7.27 16.95 1.29
CA GLY A 113 7.37 18.16 0.48
C GLY A 113 8.78 18.73 0.40
N PHE A 114 8.87 19.95 -0.13
CA PHE A 114 10.13 20.66 -0.40
C PHE A 114 10.05 22.06 0.22
N THR A 115 9.79 22.13 1.53
CA THR A 115 9.62 23.40 2.23
C THR A 115 10.96 24.00 2.66
N ALA A 116 11.99 23.17 2.83
CA ALA A 116 13.34 23.64 3.08
C ALA A 116 13.88 24.52 1.94
N THR A 117 14.70 25.51 2.30
CA THR A 117 15.29 26.42 1.32
C THR A 117 16.28 25.67 0.42
N ALA A 118 16.08 25.77 -0.89
CA ALA A 118 16.95 25.14 -1.88
C ALA A 118 18.40 25.64 -1.75
N ARG A 119 19.36 24.71 -1.71
CA ARG A 119 20.79 24.99 -1.61
C ARG A 119 21.60 23.91 -2.30
N LEU A 120 22.61 24.29 -3.08
CA LEU A 120 23.55 23.33 -3.65
C LEU A 120 24.33 22.63 -2.53
N ALA A 121 24.35 21.30 -2.57
CA ALA A 121 25.18 20.49 -1.69
C ALA A 121 26.67 20.69 -2.02
N GLN A 122 27.53 20.45 -1.04
CA GLN A 122 28.97 20.46 -1.22
C GLN A 122 29.50 19.02 -1.35
N ALA A 123 30.28 18.76 -2.39
CA ALA A 123 30.93 17.47 -2.59
C ALA A 123 31.98 17.23 -1.49
N CYS A 124 32.05 16.01 -0.97
CA CYS A 124 33.04 15.61 0.02
C CYS A 124 34.28 14.97 -0.62
N ASP A 125 34.16 14.45 -1.85
CA ASP A 125 35.24 13.79 -2.58
C ASP A 125 34.98 13.85 -4.11
N THR A 126 35.94 13.37 -4.89
CA THR A 126 35.81 13.16 -6.34
C THR A 126 36.28 11.76 -6.71
N ARG A 127 35.59 11.11 -7.64
CA ARG A 127 35.95 9.79 -8.15
C ARG A 127 35.92 9.79 -9.67
N ARG A 128 36.90 9.13 -10.29
CA ARG A 128 36.87 8.91 -11.73
C ARG A 128 35.79 7.86 -12.06
N ALA A 129 34.73 8.24 -12.76
CA ALA A 129 33.61 7.37 -13.12
C ALA A 129 33.12 7.67 -14.55
N ASN A 130 32.44 6.70 -15.16
CA ASN A 130 31.74 6.89 -16.43
C ASN A 130 30.24 6.79 -16.18
N LEU A 131 29.54 7.91 -16.26
CA LEU A 131 28.09 8.01 -16.05
C LEU A 131 27.30 8.24 -17.36
N GLY A 132 27.82 7.73 -18.48
CA GLY A 132 27.14 7.76 -19.79
C GLY A 132 27.85 8.61 -20.87
N GLU A 133 28.74 9.51 -20.47
CA GLU A 133 29.46 10.43 -21.38
C GLU A 133 30.99 10.19 -21.42
N GLY A 134 31.43 9.02 -20.93
CA GLY A 134 32.86 8.68 -20.81
C GLY A 134 33.39 8.90 -19.40
N PHE A 135 34.64 8.49 -19.16
CA PHE A 135 35.27 8.61 -17.84
C PHE A 135 35.69 10.05 -17.55
N SER A 136 35.15 10.62 -16.47
CA SER A 136 35.49 11.97 -15.97
C SER A 136 35.68 11.95 -14.46
N GLN A 137 36.25 13.03 -13.90
CA GLN A 137 36.21 13.24 -12.44
C GLN A 137 34.79 13.64 -12.05
N THR A 138 34.15 12.83 -11.22
CA THR A 138 32.75 12.97 -10.81
C THR A 138 32.69 13.32 -9.33
N ASN A 139 31.88 14.31 -8.98
CA ASN A 139 31.68 14.71 -7.58
C ASN A 139 30.98 13.59 -6.79
N VAL A 140 31.48 13.34 -5.59
CA VAL A 140 30.91 12.38 -4.64
C VAL A 140 30.38 13.13 -3.42
N PHE A 141 29.16 12.78 -3.04
CA PHE A 141 28.46 13.29 -1.88
C PHE A 141 28.20 12.13 -0.92
N ARG A 142 28.26 12.37 0.38
CA ARG A 142 27.87 11.40 1.39
C ARG A 142 26.44 11.71 1.83
N GLY A 143 25.54 10.74 1.74
CA GLY A 143 24.12 10.91 2.07
C GLY A 143 23.90 11.45 3.48
N ALA A 144 24.70 11.00 4.44
CA ALA A 144 24.67 11.49 5.82
C ALA A 144 24.97 12.99 6.00
N ASP A 145 25.59 13.64 5.00
CA ASP A 145 25.89 15.08 5.01
C ASP A 145 24.81 15.90 4.27
N LEU A 146 23.84 15.23 3.63
CA LEU A 146 22.75 15.88 2.91
C LEU A 146 21.55 16.15 3.83
N GLN A 147 20.89 17.28 3.62
CA GLN A 147 19.77 17.76 4.42
C GLN A 147 18.62 18.17 3.49
N PRO A 148 17.37 18.22 3.97
CA PRO A 148 16.25 18.75 3.21
C PRO A 148 16.59 20.09 2.53
N GLY A 149 16.22 20.21 1.25
CA GLY A 149 16.52 21.36 0.39
C GLY A 149 17.90 21.30 -0.28
N HIS A 150 18.77 20.34 0.07
CA HIS A 150 20.02 20.15 -0.66
C HIS A 150 19.77 19.63 -2.08
N GLU A 151 20.47 20.25 -3.03
CA GLU A 151 20.45 19.87 -4.43
C GLU A 151 21.82 19.36 -4.89
N VAL A 152 21.82 18.24 -5.61
CA VAL A 152 23.01 17.64 -6.23
C VAL A 152 22.81 17.64 -7.74
N CYS A 153 23.58 18.48 -8.45
CA CYS A 153 23.59 18.48 -9.91
C CYS A 153 24.42 17.31 -10.45
N GLY A 154 23.88 16.56 -11.40
CA GLY A 154 24.62 15.55 -12.15
C GLY A 154 25.59 16.15 -13.18
N PRO A 155 26.62 15.41 -13.62
CA PRO A 155 26.98 14.06 -13.19
C PRO A 155 27.57 14.02 -11.77
N ALA A 156 26.97 13.20 -10.90
CA ALA A 156 27.38 13.06 -9.50
C ALA A 156 27.03 11.68 -8.94
N ILE A 157 27.68 11.32 -7.83
CA ILE A 157 27.42 10.09 -7.08
C ILE A 157 27.09 10.48 -5.63
N ILE A 158 25.98 9.98 -5.09
CA ILE A 158 25.64 10.08 -3.67
C ILE A 158 25.83 8.69 -3.06
N GLU A 159 26.71 8.58 -2.08
CA GLU A 159 26.96 7.34 -1.34
C GLU A 159 26.13 7.33 -0.05
N GLU A 160 25.21 6.38 0.02
CA GLU A 160 24.42 6.06 1.21
C GLU A 160 25.01 4.85 1.93
N SER A 161 24.60 4.64 3.19
CA SER A 161 25.09 3.50 3.97
C SER A 161 24.73 2.14 3.34
N PHE A 162 23.62 2.07 2.62
CA PHE A 162 23.09 0.82 2.03
C PHE A 162 22.87 0.88 0.52
N THR A 163 23.17 2.01 -0.12
CA THR A 163 22.98 2.17 -1.57
C THR A 163 23.91 3.23 -2.14
N THR A 164 23.96 3.33 -3.46
CA THR A 164 24.64 4.41 -4.17
C THR A 164 23.67 4.97 -5.20
N ILE A 165 23.41 6.28 -5.14
CA ILE A 165 22.54 6.98 -6.07
C ILE A 165 23.42 7.66 -7.11
N VAL A 166 23.19 7.34 -8.38
CA VAL A 166 23.86 7.98 -9.51
C VAL A 166 22.96 9.09 -10.03
N VAL A 167 23.44 10.33 -9.97
CA VAL A 167 22.78 11.48 -10.59
C VAL A 167 23.39 11.68 -11.97
N SER A 168 22.71 11.20 -13.00
CA SER A 168 23.19 11.21 -14.39
C SER A 168 23.39 12.64 -14.94
N PRO A 169 24.16 12.82 -16.02
CA PRO A 169 24.22 14.09 -16.75
C PRO A 169 22.82 14.61 -17.12
N GLY A 170 22.56 15.90 -16.87
CA GLY A 170 21.24 16.53 -17.12
C GLY A 170 20.16 16.18 -16.09
N TRP A 171 20.54 15.57 -14.96
CA TRP A 171 19.64 15.32 -13.83
C TRP A 171 20.08 16.09 -12.60
N ARG A 172 19.12 16.29 -11.68
CA ARG A 172 19.32 16.90 -10.37
C ARG A 172 18.64 16.04 -9.31
N ALA A 173 19.35 15.72 -8.24
CA ALA A 173 18.73 15.17 -7.04
C ALA A 173 18.36 16.30 -6.08
N VAL A 174 17.17 16.26 -5.51
CA VAL A 174 16.73 17.18 -4.46
C VAL A 174 16.33 16.36 -3.24
N VAL A 175 16.86 16.69 -2.07
CA VAL A 175 16.48 16.06 -0.81
C VAL A 175 15.19 16.71 -0.31
N ASP A 176 14.14 15.91 -0.13
CA ASP A 176 12.85 16.37 0.37
C ASP A 176 12.85 16.52 1.91
N ASP A 177 11.74 16.99 2.47
CA ASP A 177 11.59 17.18 3.92
C ASP A 177 11.56 15.86 4.72
N SER A 178 11.43 14.72 4.04
CA SER A 178 11.50 13.35 4.57
C SER A 178 12.92 12.80 4.59
N GLY A 179 13.85 13.44 3.86
CA GLY A 179 15.18 12.90 3.58
C GLY A 179 15.23 11.97 2.37
N ASP A 180 14.16 11.87 1.59
CA ASP A 180 14.11 11.12 0.34
C ASP A 180 14.68 11.95 -0.83
N TYR A 181 15.14 11.25 -1.87
CA TYR A 181 15.72 11.87 -3.06
C TYR A 181 14.73 11.91 -4.22
N GLU A 182 14.36 13.10 -4.66
CA GLU A 182 13.67 13.28 -5.94
C GLU A 182 14.68 13.54 -7.05
N LEU A 183 14.77 12.63 -8.03
CA LEU A 183 15.56 12.84 -9.23
C LEU A 183 14.71 13.53 -10.30
N ARG A 184 15.10 14.76 -10.66
CA ARG A 184 14.47 15.56 -11.70
C ARG A 184 15.37 15.61 -12.91
N GLN A 185 14.82 15.31 -14.08
CA GLN A 185 15.49 15.57 -15.34
C GLN A 185 15.38 17.06 -15.64
N GLU A 186 16.52 17.72 -15.84
CA GLU A 186 16.54 19.07 -16.35
C GLU A 186 16.17 18.99 -17.84
N GLN A 187 15.03 19.55 -18.22
CA GLN A 187 14.69 19.67 -19.64
C GLN A 187 15.76 20.54 -20.29
N ALA A 188 16.37 20.03 -21.36
CA ALA A 188 17.20 20.85 -22.22
C ALA A 188 16.35 22.00 -22.77
N LEU A 189 16.76 23.23 -22.49
CA LEU A 189 16.22 24.44 -23.11
C LEU A 189 16.43 24.43 -24.63
#